data_AF-A0A2V9XR59-F1
#
_entry.id   AF-A0A2V9XR59-F1
#
_cell.length_a   1.000
_cell.length_b   1.000
_cell.length_c   1.000
_cell.angle_alpha   90.00
_cell.angle_beta   90.00
_cell.angle_gamma   90.00
#
_symmetry.space_group_name_H-M   'P 1'
#
loop_
_entity.id
_entity.type
_entity.pdbx_description
1 polymer ?
#
loop_
_entity_poly.entity_id
_entity_poly.type
_entity_poly.pdbx_seq_one_letter_code
_entity_poly.pdbx_strand_id
1 'polypeptide(L)'
;MPAWQLLPEEGGYGAGTTGLINISSHPNDIKIKTFVPFAEAVYFLFDGHGNVSGTSTADFGGFVSPVTFTGTYTVNANCTGNLTVDAGANGIVHRDLVIVDAGREVEFVSTDQGVVIAGYMKKQRVGGE
;
A
#
# COMPACT_ATOMS: atom_id res chain seq x y z
N MET A 1 -13.57 9.82 21.22
CA MET A 1 -13.42 8.36 20.97
C MET A 1 -11.95 8.05 21.08
N PRO A 2 -11.52 7.02 21.80
CA PRO A 2 -10.09 6.76 21.97
C PRO A 2 -9.47 6.21 20.69
N ALA A 3 -8.22 6.58 20.40
CA ALA A 3 -7.53 6.29 19.14
C ALA A 3 -7.31 4.79 18.85
N TRP A 4 -7.39 3.93 19.87
CA TRP A 4 -7.36 2.48 19.70
C TRP A 4 -8.64 1.89 19.08
N GLN A 5 -9.71 2.69 18.98
CA GLN A 5 -10.99 2.33 18.36
C GLN A 5 -11.11 2.83 16.92
N LEU A 6 -10.00 3.32 16.35
CA LEU A 6 -9.89 3.92 15.00
C LEU A 6 -8.76 3.30 14.17
N LEU A 7 -8.18 2.19 14.64
CA LEU A 7 -7.17 1.45 13.88
C LEU A 7 -7.82 0.95 12.57
N PRO A 8 -7.06 0.46 11.56
CA PRO A 8 -7.59 -0.44 10.55
C PRO A 8 -7.98 -1.73 11.31
N GLU A 9 -9.12 -1.64 12.01
CA GLU A 9 -9.81 -2.74 12.64
C GLU A 9 -10.16 -3.66 11.50
N GLU A 10 -9.51 -4.82 11.51
CA GLU A 10 -9.84 -6.03 10.77
C GLU A 10 -10.76 -5.80 9.57
N GLY A 11 -10.21 -5.92 8.36
CA GLY A 11 -11.07 -5.77 7.19
C GLY A 11 -10.38 -5.57 5.87
N GLY A 12 -11.22 -5.68 4.84
CA GLY A 12 -10.86 -5.47 3.45
C GLY A 12 -10.79 -3.99 3.10
N TYR A 13 -9.76 -3.59 2.37
CA TYR A 13 -9.62 -2.25 1.79
C TYR A 13 -9.28 -2.36 0.31
N GLY A 14 -9.90 -1.51 -0.52
CA GLY A 14 -9.58 -1.39 -1.93
C GLY A 14 -8.83 -0.09 -2.21
N ALA A 15 -7.85 -0.14 -3.11
CA ALA A 15 -7.14 1.05 -3.57
C ALA A 15 -6.89 0.99 -5.08
N GLY A 16 -6.85 2.18 -5.68
CA GLY A 16 -6.27 2.40 -7.00
C GLY A 16 -5.17 3.45 -6.85
N THR A 17 -3.95 3.15 -7.28
CA THR A 17 -2.82 4.07 -7.15
C THR A 17 -2.07 4.22 -8.46
N THR A 18 -1.45 5.37 -8.63
CA THR A 18 -0.63 5.70 -9.80
C THR A 18 0.62 6.43 -9.34
N GLY A 19 1.69 6.35 -10.13
CA GLY A 19 2.91 7.04 -9.80
C GLY A 19 4.04 6.69 -10.75
N LEU A 20 5.26 6.73 -10.24
CA LEU A 20 6.47 6.40 -10.98
C LEU A 20 7.31 5.40 -10.19
N ILE A 21 7.87 4.42 -10.88
CA ILE A 21 8.79 3.45 -10.28
C ILE A 21 10.08 3.36 -11.09
N ASN A 22 11.21 3.37 -10.39
CA ASN A 22 12.52 3.18 -10.97
C ASN A 22 12.71 1.69 -11.30
N ILE A 23 13.01 1.38 -12.57
CA ILE A 23 13.24 0.02 -13.05
C ILE A 23 14.71 -0.26 -13.41
N SER A 24 15.62 0.58 -12.92
CA SER A 24 17.05 0.39 -13.15
C SER A 24 17.54 -0.86 -12.43
N SER A 25 18.39 -1.63 -13.11
CA SER A 25 19.12 -2.75 -12.50
C SER A 25 20.19 -2.30 -11.50
N HIS A 26 20.46 -0.99 -11.40
CA HIS A 26 21.41 -0.41 -10.47
C HIS A 26 20.67 0.48 -9.45
N PRO A 27 20.66 0.11 -8.15
CA PRO A 27 19.85 0.79 -7.13
C PRO A 27 20.24 2.27 -6.92
N ASN A 28 21.45 2.65 -7.29
CA ASN A 28 21.95 4.02 -7.20
C ASN A 28 21.66 4.86 -8.45
N ASP A 29 21.13 4.28 -9.53
CA ASP A 29 20.84 4.99 -10.78
C ASP A 29 19.41 5.55 -10.78
N ILE A 30 19.21 6.62 -10.03
CA ILE A 30 17.93 7.32 -9.92
C ILE A 30 17.99 8.58 -10.76
N LYS A 31 17.56 8.44 -12.00
CA LYS A 31 17.49 9.53 -12.97
C LYS A 31 16.09 9.58 -13.54
N ILE A 32 15.65 10.74 -14.03
CA ILE A 32 14.31 10.89 -14.61
C ILE A 32 14.02 9.82 -15.68
N LYS A 33 15.02 9.48 -16.51
CA LYS A 33 14.89 8.49 -17.60
C LYS A 33 14.72 7.03 -17.15
N THR A 34 14.98 6.70 -15.88
CA THR A 34 14.88 5.32 -15.36
C THR A 34 13.53 5.06 -14.70
N PHE A 35 12.68 6.08 -14.57
CA PHE A 35 11.31 5.94 -14.10
C PHE A 35 10.38 5.54 -15.25
N VAL A 36 9.47 4.62 -14.95
CA VAL A 36 8.31 4.31 -15.79
C VAL A 36 7.02 4.63 -15.03
N PRO A 37 5.91 4.92 -15.74
CA PRO A 37 4.59 5.02 -15.12
C PRO A 37 4.24 3.73 -14.37
N PHE A 38 3.60 3.90 -13.22
CA PHE A 38 3.04 2.82 -12.43
C PHE A 38 1.53 3.02 -12.29
N ALA A 39 0.77 1.95 -12.41
CA ALA A 39 -0.64 1.91 -12.05
C ALA A 39 -0.96 0.58 -11.36
N GLU A 40 -1.80 0.62 -10.32
CA GLU A 40 -2.17 -0.58 -9.58
C GLU A 40 -3.61 -0.50 -9.08
N ALA A 41 -4.30 -1.64 -9.15
CA ALA A 41 -5.52 -1.90 -8.41
C ALA A 41 -5.24 -3.01 -7.38
N VAL A 42 -5.58 -2.75 -6.11
CA VAL A 42 -5.18 -3.61 -4.99
C VAL A 42 -6.31 -3.80 -3.98
N TYR A 43 -6.36 -5.02 -3.44
CA TYR A 43 -7.15 -5.41 -2.28
C TYR A 43 -6.23 -5.77 -1.12
N PHE A 44 -6.36 -5.07 0.00
CA PHE A 44 -5.69 -5.36 1.26
C PHE A 44 -6.66 -6.01 2.24
N LEU A 45 -6.18 -6.98 3.01
CA LEU A 45 -6.87 -7.60 4.13
C LEU A 45 -6.00 -7.45 5.38
N PHE A 46 -6.42 -6.57 6.29
CA PHE A 46 -5.78 -6.37 7.58
C PHE A 46 -6.43 -7.28 8.62
N ASP A 47 -5.62 -7.93 9.45
CA ASP A 47 -6.10 -8.88 10.47
C ASP A 47 -6.42 -8.23 11.83
N GLY A 48 -6.16 -6.93 12.01
CA GLY A 48 -6.30 -6.24 13.30
C GLY A 48 -5.17 -6.51 14.30
N HIS A 49 -4.23 -7.41 13.96
CA HIS A 49 -3.19 -7.95 14.83
C HIS A 49 -1.77 -7.65 14.30
N GLY A 50 -1.66 -6.79 13.29
CA GLY A 50 -0.39 -6.32 12.73
C GLY A 50 0.07 -7.06 11.48
N ASN A 51 -0.74 -7.97 10.93
CA ASN A 51 -0.46 -8.61 9.64
C ASN A 51 -1.43 -8.15 8.55
N VAL A 52 -0.92 -8.10 7.34
CA VAL A 52 -1.69 -7.79 6.15
C VAL A 52 -1.43 -8.84 5.08
N SER A 53 -2.46 -9.14 4.30
CA SER A 53 -2.36 -9.94 3.09
C SER A 53 -3.16 -9.29 1.98
N GLY A 54 -2.96 -9.71 0.74
CA GLY A 54 -3.74 -9.14 -0.35
C GLY A 54 -3.37 -9.64 -1.72
N THR A 55 -4.10 -9.09 -2.68
CA THR A 55 -3.86 -9.29 -4.10
C THR A 55 -3.91 -7.96 -4.83
N SER A 56 -3.12 -7.85 -5.90
CA SER A 56 -3.15 -6.69 -6.78
C SER A 56 -2.89 -7.07 -8.22
N THR A 57 -3.16 -6.13 -9.12
CA THR A 57 -2.66 -6.13 -10.49
C THR A 57 -1.90 -4.84 -10.69
N ALA A 58 -0.61 -4.96 -10.98
CA ALA A 58 0.29 -3.83 -11.16
C ALA A 58 0.75 -3.74 -12.62
N ASP A 59 0.82 -2.53 -13.14
CA ASP A 59 1.32 -2.19 -14.46
C ASP A 59 2.58 -1.32 -14.30
N PHE A 60 3.71 -1.83 -14.80
CA PHE A 60 5.01 -1.18 -14.80
C PHE A 60 5.35 -0.69 -16.21
N GLY A 61 4.77 0.45 -16.62
CA GLY A 61 5.04 1.05 -17.93
C GLY A 61 4.62 0.19 -19.14
N GLY A 62 3.55 -0.59 -18.99
CA GLY A 62 3.00 -1.51 -19.99
C GLY A 62 3.25 -2.99 -19.67
N PHE A 63 4.04 -3.31 -18.64
CA PHE A 63 4.23 -4.68 -18.17
C PHE A 63 3.28 -4.99 -17.01
N VAL A 64 2.21 -5.74 -17.30
CA VAL A 64 1.17 -6.09 -16.32
C VAL A 64 1.52 -7.38 -15.59
N SER A 65 1.45 -7.35 -14.27
CA SER A 65 1.74 -8.50 -13.41
C SER A 65 0.68 -8.64 -12.30
N PRO A 66 0.04 -9.82 -12.14
CA PRO A 66 -0.75 -10.12 -10.95
C PRO A 66 0.19 -10.35 -9.76
N VAL A 67 -0.19 -9.84 -8.59
CA VAL A 67 0.62 -9.91 -7.38
C VAL A 67 -0.21 -10.47 -6.23
N THR A 68 0.37 -11.39 -5.49
CA THR A 68 -0.10 -11.79 -4.16
C THR A 68 0.97 -11.39 -3.16
N PHE A 69 0.58 -10.81 -2.03
CA PHE A 69 1.53 -10.33 -1.05
C PHE A 69 1.08 -10.62 0.38
N THR A 70 2.06 -10.65 1.27
CA THR A 70 1.88 -10.62 2.72
C THR A 70 2.69 -9.47 3.29
N GLY A 71 2.46 -9.13 4.54
CA GLY A 71 3.16 -8.01 5.15
C GLY A 71 2.79 -7.79 6.60
N THR A 72 3.37 -6.74 7.14
CA THR A 72 3.08 -6.27 8.50
C THR A 72 2.74 -4.80 8.49
N TYR A 73 1.99 -4.38 9.50
CA TYR A 73 1.67 -2.99 9.71
C TYR A 73 1.67 -2.63 11.18
N THR A 74 1.95 -1.36 11.46
CA THR A 74 1.84 -0.78 12.80
C THR A 74 0.91 0.41 12.75
N VAL A 75 0.25 0.68 13.87
CA VAL A 75 -0.64 1.84 14.00
C VAL A 75 -0.43 2.46 15.36
N ASN A 76 -0.19 3.76 15.34
CA ASN A 76 0.11 4.58 16.50
C ASN A 76 -1.16 5.27 16.99
N ALA A 77 -1.15 5.69 18.26
CA ALA A 77 -2.29 6.37 18.89
C ALA A 77 -2.63 7.75 18.28
N ASN A 78 -1.77 8.31 17.44
CA ASN A 78 -2.04 9.53 16.68
C ASN A 78 -2.59 9.25 15.26
N CYS A 79 -3.08 8.03 15.00
CA CYS A 79 -3.63 7.61 13.71
C CYS A 79 -2.60 7.59 12.55
N THR A 80 -1.31 7.55 12.85
CA THR A 80 -0.27 7.26 11.85
C THR A 80 0.18 5.81 11.95
N GLY A 81 0.87 5.32 10.94
CA GLY A 81 1.36 3.95 10.94
C GLY A 81 2.36 3.71 9.84
N ASN A 82 2.91 2.50 9.83
CA ASN A 82 3.78 2.03 8.76
C ASN A 82 3.23 0.72 8.21
N LEU A 83 3.53 0.44 6.96
CA LEU A 83 3.16 -0.77 6.25
C LEU A 83 4.37 -1.29 5.49
N THR A 84 4.69 -2.56 5.70
CA THR A 84 5.71 -3.30 4.95
C THR A 84 5.03 -4.42 4.20
N VAL A 85 5.17 -4.44 2.88
CA VAL A 85 4.59 -5.45 1.99
C VAL A 85 5.70 -6.23 1.31
N ASP A 86 5.65 -7.56 1.39
CA ASP A 86 6.47 -8.48 0.61
C ASP A 86 5.64 -9.00 -0.58
N ALA A 87 5.97 -8.50 -1.77
CA ALA A 87 5.34 -8.85 -3.03
C ALA A 87 6.12 -9.95 -3.80
N GLY A 88 6.95 -10.73 -3.09
CA GLY A 88 7.72 -11.83 -3.65
C GLY A 88 8.72 -11.36 -4.70
N ALA A 89 8.52 -11.79 -5.96
CA ALA A 89 9.41 -11.43 -7.06
C ALA A 89 9.47 -9.92 -7.36
N ASN A 90 8.46 -9.16 -6.93
CA ASN A 90 8.41 -7.70 -7.08
C ASN A 90 9.11 -6.96 -5.92
N GLY A 91 9.59 -7.69 -4.91
CA GLY A 91 10.36 -7.13 -3.80
C GLY A 91 9.53 -6.67 -2.60
N ILE A 92 10.22 -6.07 -1.65
CA ILE A 92 9.65 -5.53 -0.41
C ILE A 92 9.46 -4.02 -0.57
N VAL A 93 8.31 -3.53 -0.10
CA VAL A 93 7.85 -2.17 -0.28
C VAL A 93 7.39 -1.60 1.07
N HIS A 94 7.80 -0.36 1.37
CA HIS A 94 7.51 0.36 2.61
C HIS A 94 6.61 1.58 2.36
N ARG A 95 5.64 1.77 3.25
CA ARG A 95 4.69 2.88 3.21
C ARG A 95 4.52 3.50 4.59
N ASP A 96 4.42 4.82 4.62
CA ASP A 96 3.85 5.54 5.75
C ASP A 96 2.34 5.69 5.54
N LEU A 97 1.59 5.58 6.63
CA LEU A 97 0.13 5.60 6.65
C LEU A 97 -0.39 6.76 7.51
N VAL A 98 -1.50 7.35 7.07
CA VAL A 98 -2.34 8.26 7.88
C VAL A 98 -3.78 7.80 7.78
N ILE A 99 -4.35 7.39 8.92
CA ILE A 99 -5.72 6.91 9.02
C ILE A 99 -6.64 8.09 9.21
N VAL A 100 -7.63 8.22 8.32
CA VAL A 100 -8.61 9.31 8.29
C VAL A 100 -10.01 8.73 8.24
N ASP A 101 -11.03 9.61 8.26
CA ASP A 101 -12.44 9.23 8.16
C ASP A 101 -12.87 8.07 9.10
N ALA A 102 -12.36 8.07 10.32
CA ALA A 102 -12.58 7.03 11.32
C ALA A 102 -12.26 5.61 10.82
N GLY A 103 -11.14 5.45 10.10
CA GLY A 103 -10.68 4.16 9.59
C GLY A 103 -11.35 3.72 8.29
N ARG A 104 -12.26 4.53 7.72
CA ARG A 104 -12.85 4.20 6.41
C ARG A 104 -11.93 4.54 5.23
N GLU A 105 -10.96 5.42 5.45
CA GLU A 105 -9.96 5.80 4.47
C GLU A 105 -8.58 5.89 5.13
N VAL A 106 -7.55 5.45 4.42
CA VAL A 106 -6.17 5.53 4.88
C VAL A 106 -5.33 6.08 3.74
N GLU A 107 -4.72 7.24 3.97
CA GLU A 107 -3.74 7.83 3.06
C GLU A 107 -2.39 7.12 3.22
N PHE A 108 -1.62 7.03 2.14
CA PHE A 108 -0.28 6.46 2.18
C PHE A 108 0.69 7.13 1.21
N VAL A 109 1.97 7.02 1.54
CA VAL A 109 3.08 7.39 0.66
C VAL A 109 4.19 6.35 0.71
N SER A 110 4.84 6.15 -0.43
CA SER A 110 6.04 5.33 -0.58
C SER A 110 7.25 5.95 0.06
N THR A 111 7.98 5.16 0.84
CA THR A 111 9.22 5.61 1.50
C THR A 111 10.48 4.96 0.93
N ASP A 112 10.32 3.99 0.02
CA ASP A 112 11.45 3.39 -0.68
C ASP A 112 12.09 4.33 -1.69
N GLN A 113 13.41 4.29 -1.74
CA GLN A 113 14.19 5.00 -2.74
C GLN A 113 13.82 4.51 -4.15
N GLY A 114 13.52 5.44 -5.06
CA GLY A 114 13.14 5.11 -6.44
C GLY A 114 11.66 4.78 -6.63
N VAL A 115 10.82 4.95 -5.60
CA VAL A 115 9.38 4.76 -5.68
C VAL A 115 8.67 6.08 -5.38
N VAL A 116 7.93 6.61 -6.35
CA VAL A 116 7.16 7.85 -6.21
C VAL A 116 5.69 7.52 -6.40
N ILE A 117 5.09 6.95 -5.36
CA ILE A 117 3.68 6.53 -5.35
C ILE A 117 3.05 7.00 -4.04
N ALA A 118 1.87 7.61 -4.15
CA ALA A 118 1.01 7.97 -3.03
C ALA A 118 -0.44 7.67 -3.41
N GLY A 119 -1.30 7.59 -2.41
CA GLY A 119 -2.73 7.36 -2.65
C GLY A 119 -3.50 7.20 -1.37
N TYR A 120 -4.69 6.64 -1.50
CA TYR A 120 -5.53 6.28 -0.37
C TYR A 120 -6.15 4.90 -0.63
N MET A 121 -6.42 4.17 0.44
CA MET A 121 -7.22 2.94 0.42
C MET A 121 -8.53 3.15 1.17
N LYS A 122 -9.62 2.58 0.67
CA LYS A 122 -10.97 2.72 1.21
C LYS A 122 -11.47 1.39 1.74
N LYS A 123 -12.10 1.42 2.92
CA LYS A 123 -12.68 0.23 3.54
C LYS A 123 -13.76 -0.34 2.62
N GLN A 124 -13.60 -1.59 2.22
CA GLN A 124 -14.62 -2.32 1.48
C GLN A 124 -15.73 -2.71 2.47
N ARG A 125 -16.97 -2.38 2.11
CA ARG A 125 -18.11 -2.93 2.82
C ARG A 125 -18.25 -4.39 2.39
N VAL A 126 -18.20 -5.30 3.36
CA VAL A 126 -18.68 -6.65 3.11
C VAL A 126 -20.18 -6.52 2.87
N GLY A 127 -20.67 -6.95 1.71
CA GLY A 127 -22.10 -6.85 1.39
C GLY A 127 -22.92 -7.66 2.41
N GLY A 128 -23.83 -7.00 3.12
CA GLY A 128 -24.76 -7.62 4.06
C GLY A 128 -25.49 -6.57 4.90
N GLU A 129 -26.75 -6.33 4.53
CA GLU A 129 -27.83 -5.55 5.18
C GLU A 129 -27.85 -4.02 5.01
#